data_AF-A0A840Y3M7-F1
#
_entry.id   AF-A0A840Y3M7-F1
#
_cell.length_a   1.000
_cell.length_b   1.000
_cell.length_c   1.000
_cell.angle_alpha   90.00
_cell.angle_beta   90.00
_cell.angle_gamma   90.00
#
_symmetry.space_group_name_H-M   'P 1'
#
loop_
_entity.id
_entity.type
_entity.pdbx_description
1 polymer ?
#
loop_
_entity_poly.entity_id
_entity_poly.type
_entity_poly.pdbx_seq_one_letter_code
_entity_poly.pdbx_strand_id
1 'polypeptide(L)'
;MHGKSNLIAPSPTGRAWGLHNFARAFSSARIEAGLPDNLQFRDLSRTSMVRLAEAGATVPQIAAISGHSIEQTQKILEHYLPRNRQMALGAMDLLVERSGSIRRGFVLLQGGQANGEGAPAATGTDAATEL
;
A
#
# COMPACT_ATOMS: atom_id res chain seq x y z
N MET A 1 -11.63 -42.05 -8.60
CA MET A 1 -10.22 -41.92 -8.15
C MET A 1 -9.62 -40.69 -8.82
N HIS A 2 -9.58 -39.54 -8.14
CA HIS A 2 -8.89 -38.36 -8.68
C HIS A 2 -7.56 -38.23 -7.94
N GLY A 3 -6.49 -38.61 -8.65
CA GLY A 3 -5.12 -38.43 -8.19
C GLY A 3 -4.91 -36.96 -7.81
N LYS A 4 -4.27 -36.74 -6.66
CA LYS A 4 -4.05 -35.43 -6.05
C LYS A 4 -3.37 -34.50 -7.05
N SER A 5 -4.15 -33.67 -7.74
CA SER A 5 -3.61 -32.57 -8.52
C SER A 5 -3.13 -31.53 -7.50
N ASN A 6 -1.85 -31.15 -7.56
CA ASN A 6 -1.24 -30.10 -6.71
C ASN A 6 -1.77 -28.71 -7.09
N LEU A 7 -3.09 -28.57 -7.19
CA LEU A 7 -3.79 -27.34 -7.52
C LEU A 7 -4.21 -26.66 -6.22
N ILE A 8 -3.82 -25.40 -6.05
CA ILE A 8 -4.25 -24.57 -4.91
C ILE A 8 -5.75 -24.27 -5.01
N ALA A 9 -6.27 -24.07 -6.22
CA ALA A 9 -7.67 -23.77 -6.47
C ALA A 9 -8.20 -24.62 -7.64
N PRO A 10 -8.70 -25.85 -7.39
CA PRO A 10 -9.35 -26.65 -8.42
C PRO A 10 -10.73 -26.08 -8.78
N SER A 11 -11.19 -26.36 -10.00
CA SER A 11 -12.59 -26.14 -10.38
C SER A 11 -13.51 -27.10 -9.61
N PRO A 12 -14.85 -26.89 -9.61
CA PRO A 12 -15.80 -27.82 -8.98
C PRO A 12 -15.67 -29.27 -9.46
N THR A 13 -15.09 -29.48 -10.65
CA THR A 13 -14.83 -30.81 -11.23
C THR A 13 -13.48 -31.43 -10.84
N GLY A 14 -12.69 -30.77 -9.98
CA GLY A 14 -11.36 -31.23 -9.55
C GLY A 14 -10.23 -30.98 -10.55
N ARG A 15 -10.53 -30.33 -11.69
CA ARG A 15 -9.56 -30.00 -12.76
C ARG A 15 -9.11 -28.55 -12.68
N ALA A 16 -8.01 -28.23 -13.36
CA ALA A 16 -7.58 -26.84 -13.55
C ALA A 16 -8.68 -26.00 -14.20
N TRP A 17 -8.74 -24.72 -13.84
CA TRP A 17 -9.73 -23.79 -14.40
C TRP A 17 -9.44 -23.52 -15.89
N GLY A 18 -10.44 -23.75 -16.74
CA GLY A 18 -10.45 -23.21 -18.09
C GLY A 18 -10.88 -21.73 -18.07
N LEU A 19 -10.30 -20.90 -18.95
CA LEU A 19 -10.50 -19.45 -18.97
C LEU A 19 -11.99 -19.05 -19.06
N HIS A 20 -12.76 -19.73 -19.92
CA HIS A 20 -14.20 -19.47 -20.06
C HIS A 20 -14.99 -19.78 -18.79
N ASN A 21 -14.73 -20.95 -18.17
CA ASN A 21 -15.41 -21.37 -16.95
C ASN A 21 -15.05 -20.47 -15.77
N PHE A 22 -13.80 -20.03 -15.69
CA PHE A 22 -13.36 -19.05 -14.69
C PHE A 22 -14.06 -17.70 -14.88
N ALA A 23 -14.16 -17.21 -16.12
CA ALA A 23 -14.86 -15.95 -16.41
C ALA A 23 -16.35 -16.02 -16.01
N ARG A 24 -17.01 -17.16 -16.22
CA ARG A 24 -18.39 -17.39 -15.74
C ARG A 24 -18.49 -17.38 -14.22
N ALA A 25 -17.61 -18.10 -13.53
CA ALA A 25 -17.57 -18.13 -12.07
C ALA A 25 -17.31 -16.73 -11.49
N PHE A 26 -16.40 -15.97 -12.10
CA PHE A 26 -16.15 -14.58 -11.74
C PHE A 26 -17.37 -13.69 -11.99
N SER A 27 -18.06 -13.86 -13.13
CA SER A 27 -19.29 -13.11 -13.43
C SER A 27 -20.38 -13.37 -12.39
N SER A 28 -20.56 -14.62 -11.96
CA SER A 28 -21.51 -14.95 -10.89
C SER A 28 -21.14 -14.24 -9.59
N ALA A 29 -19.87 -14.31 -9.17
CA ALA A 29 -19.39 -13.64 -7.96
C ALA A 29 -19.51 -12.10 -8.04
N ARG A 30 -19.27 -11.52 -9.22
CA ARG A 30 -19.42 -10.09 -9.49
C ARG A 30 -20.87 -9.62 -9.32
N ILE A 31 -21.83 -10.39 -9.85
CA ILE A 31 -23.27 -10.11 -9.74
C ILE A 31 -23.70 -10.19 -8.27
N GLU A 32 -23.25 -11.22 -7.55
CA GLU A 32 -23.54 -11.39 -6.12
C GLU A 32 -23.00 -10.21 -5.28
N ALA A 33 -21.82 -9.70 -5.64
CA ALA A 33 -21.22 -8.52 -5.01
C ALA A 33 -21.87 -7.17 -5.43
N GLY A 34 -22.84 -7.17 -6.34
CA GLY A 34 -23.49 -5.94 -6.85
C GLY A 34 -22.55 -5.03 -7.65
N LEU A 35 -21.51 -5.60 -8.27
CA LEU A 35 -20.49 -4.86 -9.03
C LEU A 35 -20.92 -4.64 -10.49
N PRO A 36 -20.43 -3.58 -11.18
CA PRO A 36 -20.88 -3.22 -12.51
C PRO A 36 -20.52 -4.24 -13.61
N ASP A 37 -21.34 -4.30 -14.67
CA ASP A 37 -21.25 -5.31 -15.74
C ASP A 37 -20.01 -5.25 -16.61
N ASN A 38 -19.39 -4.08 -16.69
CA ASN A 38 -18.15 -3.88 -17.44
C ASN A 38 -16.88 -4.24 -16.65
N LEU A 39 -17.00 -4.61 -15.35
CA LEU A 39 -15.84 -4.99 -14.55
C LEU A 39 -15.31 -6.36 -14.98
N GLN A 40 -14.08 -6.37 -15.49
CA GLN A 40 -13.36 -7.58 -15.87
C GLN A 40 -12.37 -7.98 -14.78
N PHE A 41 -12.02 -9.27 -14.72
CA PHE A 41 -11.04 -9.76 -13.74
C PHE A 41 -9.68 -9.03 -13.82
N ARG A 42 -9.25 -8.66 -15.03
CA ARG A 42 -8.00 -7.90 -15.26
C ARG A 42 -8.02 -6.49 -14.67
N ASP A 43 -9.19 -5.92 -14.41
CA ASP A 43 -9.30 -4.62 -13.76
C ASP A 43 -8.91 -4.68 -12.28
N LEU A 44 -9.00 -5.86 -11.65
CA LEU A 44 -8.55 -6.05 -10.27
C LEU A 44 -7.04 -5.85 -10.14
N SER A 45 -6.25 -6.35 -11.10
CA SER A 45 -4.80 -6.11 -11.14
C SER A 45 -4.47 -4.64 -11.37
N ARG A 46 -5.24 -3.92 -12.19
CA ARG A 46 -5.07 -2.46 -12.34
C ARG A 46 -5.41 -1.71 -11.05
N THR A 47 -6.49 -2.12 -10.39
CA THR A 47 -6.93 -1.54 -9.11
C THR A 47 -5.87 -1.75 -8.02
N SER A 48 -5.24 -2.93 -7.95
CA SER A 48 -4.17 -3.17 -6.99
C SER A 48 -2.94 -2.30 -7.27
N MET A 49 -2.55 -2.12 -8.54
CA MET A 49 -1.44 -1.21 -8.90
C MET A 49 -1.72 0.23 -8.47
N VAL A 50 -2.94 0.74 -8.72
CA VAL A 50 -3.33 2.09 -8.31
C VAL A 50 -3.27 2.23 -6.79
N ARG A 51 -3.81 1.26 -6.04
CA ARG A 51 -3.75 1.27 -4.56
C ARG A 51 -2.33 1.21 -4.03
N LEU A 52 -1.44 0.45 -4.67
CA LEU A 52 -0.02 0.43 -4.30
C LEU A 52 0.65 1.78 -4.55
N ALA A 53 0.33 2.44 -5.67
CA ALA A 53 0.83 3.78 -5.96
C ALA A 53 0.31 4.82 -4.95
N GLU A 54 -0.97 4.74 -4.55
CA GLU A 54 -1.55 5.58 -3.49
C GLU A 54 -0.88 5.35 -2.12
N ALA A 55 -0.46 4.12 -1.84
CA ALA A 55 0.33 3.78 -0.65
C ALA A 55 1.82 4.24 -0.74
N GLY A 56 2.22 4.89 -1.84
CA GLY A 56 3.57 5.41 -2.04
C GLY A 56 4.58 4.38 -2.55
N ALA A 57 4.15 3.22 -3.04
CA ALA A 57 5.04 2.28 -3.69
C ALA A 57 5.59 2.86 -5.00
N THR A 58 6.88 2.64 -5.27
CA THR A 58 7.53 3.12 -6.49
C THR A 58 7.14 2.27 -7.70
N VAL A 59 7.19 2.85 -8.90
CA VAL A 59 6.85 2.15 -10.16
C VAL A 59 7.61 0.81 -10.32
N PRO A 60 8.93 0.71 -10.04
CA PRO A 60 9.64 -0.57 -10.12
C PRO A 60 9.15 -1.61 -9.10
N GLN A 61 8.76 -1.20 -7.90
CA GLN A 61 8.20 -2.11 -6.89
C GLN A 61 6.84 -2.65 -7.33
N ILE A 62 5.99 -1.78 -7.88
CA ILE A 62 4.68 -2.18 -8.41
C ILE A 62 4.84 -3.13 -9.60
N ALA A 63 5.80 -2.85 -10.50
CA ALA A 63 6.12 -3.73 -11.62
C ALA A 63 6.58 -5.11 -11.14
N ALA A 64 7.44 -5.17 -10.12
CA ALA A 64 7.92 -6.42 -9.54
C ALA A 64 6.79 -7.26 -8.90
N ILE A 65 5.86 -6.64 -8.18
CA ILE A 65 4.71 -7.34 -7.56
C ILE A 65 3.73 -7.84 -8.62
N SER A 66 3.47 -7.02 -9.64
CA SER A 66 2.45 -7.32 -10.64
C SER A 66 2.95 -8.20 -11.80
N GLY A 67 4.27 -8.39 -11.94
CA GLY A 67 4.88 -9.12 -13.04
C GLY A 67 4.81 -8.41 -14.40
N HIS A 68 4.54 -7.11 -14.43
CA HIS A 68 4.49 -6.30 -15.64
C HIS A 68 5.86 -5.67 -15.92
N SER A 69 6.09 -5.23 -17.17
CA SER A 69 7.25 -4.38 -17.44
C SER A 69 7.09 -3.02 -16.75
N ILE A 70 8.22 -2.35 -16.49
CA ILE A 70 8.22 -1.00 -15.90
C ILE A 70 7.46 -0.03 -16.81
N GLU A 71 7.66 -0.12 -18.12
CA GLU A 71 6.99 0.73 -19.10
C GLU A 71 5.46 0.51 -19.10
N GLN A 72 5.01 -0.75 -19.05
CA GLN A 72 3.58 -1.07 -18.98
C GLN A 72 2.97 -0.54 -17.68
N THR A 73 3.66 -0.73 -16.56
CA THR A 73 3.22 -0.24 -15.25
C THR A 73 3.07 1.28 -15.26
N GLN A 74 4.03 1.99 -15.85
CA GLN A 74 3.98 3.45 -15.98
C GLN A 74 2.78 3.90 -16.84
N LYS A 75 2.53 3.28 -17.99
CA LYS A 75 1.37 3.60 -18.85
C LYS A 75 0.03 3.33 -18.14
N ILE A 76 -0.06 2.25 -17.37
CA ILE A 76 -1.26 1.95 -16.58
C ILE A 76 -1.46 3.03 -15.51
N LEU A 77 -0.43 3.34 -14.73
CA LEU A 77 -0.53 4.37 -13.69
C LEU A 77 -0.85 5.74 -14.28
N GLU A 78 -0.27 6.11 -15.43
CA GLU A 78 -0.59 7.39 -16.07
C GLU A 78 -2.07 7.51 -16.47
N HIS A 79 -2.71 6.41 -16.88
CA HIS A 79 -4.11 6.40 -17.29
C HIS A 79 -5.08 6.40 -16.11
N TYR A 80 -4.76 5.66 -15.03
CA TYR A 80 -5.70 5.39 -13.93
C TYR A 80 -5.41 6.14 -12.64
N LEU A 81 -4.22 6.75 -12.50
CA LEU A 81 -3.82 7.44 -11.29
C LEU A 81 -4.16 8.93 -11.41
N PRO A 82 -5.23 9.42 -10.76
CA PRO A 82 -5.49 10.85 -10.72
C PRO A 82 -4.36 11.53 -9.94
N ARG A 83 -3.80 12.61 -10.47
CA ARG A 83 -2.83 13.47 -9.77
C ARG A 83 -3.55 14.21 -8.64
N ASN A 84 -3.81 13.52 -7.54
CA ASN A 84 -4.60 14.03 -6.43
C ASN A 84 -3.70 14.69 -5.37
N ARG A 85 -4.25 15.66 -4.63
CA ARG A 85 -3.55 16.36 -3.55
C ARG A 85 -3.10 15.40 -2.44
N GLN A 86 -3.86 14.34 -2.18
CA GLN A 86 -3.60 13.37 -1.12
C GLN A 86 -2.31 12.58 -1.37
N MET A 87 -2.02 12.23 -2.62
CA MET A 87 -0.80 11.57 -3.04
C MET A 87 0.43 12.45 -2.86
N ALA A 88 0.30 13.74 -3.16
CA ALA A 88 1.37 14.71 -2.91
C ALA A 88 1.65 14.85 -1.41
N LEU A 89 0.61 14.89 -0.58
CA LEU A 89 0.76 14.91 0.88
C LEU A 89 1.39 13.63 1.41
N GLY A 90 0.91 12.45 0.99
CA GLY A 90 1.51 11.16 1.37
C GLY A 90 2.97 11.03 0.94
N ALA A 91 3.34 11.55 -0.24
CA ALA A 91 4.74 11.60 -0.67
C ALA A 91 5.60 12.51 0.22
N MET A 92 5.05 13.63 0.72
CA MET A 92 5.73 14.52 1.66
C MET A 92 5.87 13.87 3.04
N ASP A 93 4.84 13.17 3.53
CA ASP A 93 4.90 12.43 4.80
C ASP A 93 5.99 11.36 4.76
N LEU A 94 6.05 10.58 3.66
CA LEU A 94 7.12 9.61 3.43
C LEU A 94 8.50 10.26 3.38
N LEU A 95 8.64 11.44 2.79
CA LEU A 95 9.91 12.18 2.76
C LEU A 95 10.31 12.65 4.16
N VAL A 96 9.38 13.15 4.97
CA VAL A 96 9.61 13.56 6.36
C VAL A 96 9.99 12.37 7.22
N GLU A 97 9.31 11.24 7.10
CA GLU A 97 9.64 10.02 7.83
C GLU A 97 11.04 9.50 7.48
N ARG A 98 11.36 9.48 6.18
CA ARG A 98 12.66 9.00 5.67
C ARG A 98 13.80 9.94 6.07
N SER A 99 13.57 11.25 6.05
CA SER A 99 14.56 12.26 6.50
C SER A 99 14.68 12.34 8.03
N GLY A 100 13.60 12.11 8.78
CA GLY A 100 13.60 12.00 10.24
C GLY A 100 14.31 10.74 10.75
N SER A 101 14.19 9.62 10.02
CA SER A 101 14.94 8.39 10.31
C SER A 101 16.46 8.55 10.12
N ILE A 102 16.92 9.41 9.20
CA ILE A 102 18.35 9.71 9.04
C ILE A 102 18.92 10.37 10.31
N ARG A 103 18.15 11.22 11.01
CA ARG A 103 18.60 11.81 12.28
C ARG A 103 18.65 10.80 13.43
N ARG A 104 17.75 9.82 13.49
CA ARG A 104 17.78 8.76 14.52
C ARG A 104 18.91 7.74 14.31
N GLY A 105 19.21 7.38 13.07
CA GLY A 105 20.32 6.47 12.75
C GLY A 105 21.70 7.08 12.98
N PHE A 106 21.86 8.39 12.76
CA PHE A 106 23.14 9.08 12.97
C PHE A 106 23.49 9.24 14.46
N VAL A 107 22.49 9.48 15.33
CA VAL A 107 22.71 9.62 16.78
C VAL A 107 23.11 8.30 17.44
N LEU A 108 22.73 7.14 16.89
CA LEU A 108 23.14 5.83 17.40
C LEU A 108 24.54 5.38 16.96
N LEU A 109 25.12 6.03 15.94
CA LEU A 109 26.40 5.63 15.34
C LEU A 109 27.59 6.48 15.84
N GLN A 110 27.31 7.65 16.43
CA GLN A 110 28.27 8.44 17.18
C GLN A 110 28.04 8.15 18.66
N GLY A 111 28.90 7.34 19.30
CA GLY A 111 28.83 7.01 20.73
C GLY A 111 29.00 8.21 21.66
N GLY A 112 28.03 9.12 21.70
CA GLY A 112 27.97 10.28 22.59
C GLY A 112 27.04 9.98 23.76
N GLN A 113 27.61 9.80 24.94
CA GLN A 113 26.94 9.59 26.22
C GLN A 113 25.78 10.57 26.41
N ALA A 114 24.54 10.05 26.46
CA ALA A 114 23.41 10.76 27.03
C ALA A 114 23.56 10.76 28.57
N ASN A 115 24.43 11.62 29.08
CA ASN A 115 24.40 12.00 30.50
C ASN A 115 23.38 13.13 30.67
N GLY A 116 22.44 12.90 31.58
CA GLY A 116 21.24 13.71 31.75
C GLY A 116 21.48 15.04 32.45
N GLU A 117 20.58 15.98 32.15
CA GLU A 117 20.21 17.19 32.88
C GLU A 117 19.23 17.92 31.95
N GLY A 118 18.03 18.37 32.31
CA GLY A 118 17.19 18.22 33.47
C GLY A 118 15.78 18.56 32.99
N ALA A 119 14.77 17.87 33.51
CA ALA A 119 13.40 18.33 33.40
C ALA A 119 13.26 19.66 34.16
N PRO A 120 12.63 20.71 33.60
CA PRO A 120 12.17 21.80 34.45
C PRO A 120 10.92 21.33 35.20
N ALA A 121 11.13 20.98 36.47
CA ALA A 121 10.08 20.94 37.47
C ALA A 121 9.48 22.34 37.60
N ALA A 122 8.20 22.48 37.26
CA ALA A 122 7.42 23.66 37.60
C ALA A 122 6.84 23.47 39.02
N THR A 123 7.31 24.24 39.98
CA THR A 123 6.66 24.39 41.30
C THR A 123 6.99 25.77 41.89
N GLY A 124 5.97 26.46 42.42
CA GLY A 124 6.07 27.68 43.25
C GLY A 124 5.60 28.96 42.53
N THR A 125 4.35 29.48 42.65
CA THR A 125 3.78 30.30 43.76
C THR A 125 4.70 31.50 44.08
N ASP A 126 4.32 32.78 44.10
CA ASP A 126 3.10 33.51 44.47
C ASP A 126 3.28 35.01 44.07
N ALA A 127 2.20 35.76 43.81
CA ALA A 127 2.08 37.22 44.03
C ALA A 127 0.73 37.76 43.49
N ALA A 128 -0.31 37.64 44.34
CA ALA A 128 -1.17 38.72 44.85
C ALA A 128 -1.64 39.91 43.95
N THR A 129 -2.96 40.19 44.07
CA THR A 129 -3.59 41.53 44.24
C THR A 129 -4.19 42.27 43.02
N GLU A 130 -5.53 42.44 43.07
CA GLU A 130 -6.40 43.52 42.51
C GLU A 130 -6.40 43.71 40.96
N LEU A 131 -7.54 43.69 40.23
CA LEU A 131 -8.88 44.26 40.38
C LEU A 131 -9.93 43.42 39.63
#